data_AF-A0A1I4SV68-F1
#
_entry.id   AF-A0A1I4SV68-F1
#
_cell.length_a   1.000
_cell.length_b   1.000
_cell.length_c   1.000
_cell.angle_alpha   90.00
_cell.angle_beta   90.00
_cell.angle_gamma   90.00
#
_symmetry.space_group_name_H-M   'P 1'
#
loop_
_entity.id
_entity.type
_entity.pdbx_description
1 polymer ?
#
loop_
_entity_poly.entity_id
_entity_poly.type
_entity_poly.pdbx_seq_one_letter_code
_entity_poly.pdbx_strand_id
1 'polypeptide(L)'
;MSQTGAGSGGGAAQNGQTPGNGGGGASGDGGDGGSQDAGSGKKGIAILIAVIGALAAVVAAAIQVLPDMIGGSEESSGKGPESTVSATPSSDPCDLDRLEGAEESWVRPAAQRPHPKLLADRKPSVLTRVDGDANPGISVRGRLQVSVPDDQVLYLVRQPDRNTRDEEGRPGSHQYYPAALVTPDGDGCWGDTNRQVGYDGAKGITEIYYVCLVSREQADRFARDRAADGWDGYGAHQWRSVGATDVLSFRVPTVT
;
A
#
# COMPACT_ATOMS: atom_id res chain seq x y z
N MET A 1 12.88 18.97 62.92
CA MET A 1 12.08 19.06 64.16
C MET A 1 10.70 19.57 63.80
N SER A 2 9.65 18.79 64.11
CA SER A 2 8.21 19.18 64.14
C SER A 2 7.57 19.58 62.79
N GLN A 3 6.32 19.28 62.43
CA GLN A 3 5.24 18.44 62.95
C GLN A 3 4.18 18.35 61.84
N THR A 4 3.55 17.16 61.70
CA THR A 4 2.13 16.87 61.39
C THR A 4 1.27 17.78 60.48
N GLY A 5 0.54 17.14 59.56
CA GLY A 5 -0.75 17.63 59.05
C GLY A 5 -1.44 16.65 58.08
N ALA A 6 -2.34 15.83 58.61
CA ALA A 6 -3.22 14.93 57.85
C ALA A 6 -4.43 15.66 57.25
N GLY A 7 -5.03 15.08 56.20
CA GLY A 7 -6.33 15.53 55.68
C GLY A 7 -6.93 14.56 54.65
N SER A 8 -7.82 13.68 55.11
CA SER A 8 -8.67 12.78 54.31
C SER A 8 -9.85 13.51 53.66
N GLY A 9 -10.28 13.00 52.50
CA GLY A 9 -11.63 13.16 51.93
C GLY A 9 -11.66 12.52 50.53
N GLY A 10 -12.40 11.46 50.22
CA GLY A 10 -13.67 10.99 50.75
C GLY A 10 -14.82 11.53 49.91
N GLY A 11 -15.15 10.87 48.79
CA GLY A 11 -16.29 11.26 47.93
C GLY A 11 -16.56 10.22 46.85
N ALA A 12 -17.54 9.36 47.12
CA ALA A 12 -18.07 8.35 46.21
C ALA A 12 -19.44 8.78 45.63
N ALA A 13 -19.89 8.02 44.62
CA ALA A 13 -21.21 8.02 43.97
C ALA A 13 -21.42 9.12 42.89
N GLN A 14 -22.12 8.91 41.77
CA GLN A 14 -23.27 8.03 41.54
C GLN A 14 -23.54 7.80 40.04
N ASN A 15 -24.27 6.72 39.75
CA ASN A 15 -24.83 6.30 38.46
C ASN A 15 -25.74 7.35 37.79
N GLY A 16 -25.75 7.34 36.45
CA GLY A 16 -26.75 8.03 35.63
C GLY A 16 -27.01 7.27 34.32
N GLN A 17 -27.87 6.25 34.39
CA GLN A 17 -28.50 5.56 33.26
C GLN A 17 -29.59 6.47 32.67
N THR A 18 -29.65 6.59 31.34
CA THR A 18 -30.81 7.14 30.63
C THR A 18 -31.16 6.22 29.46
N PRO A 19 -32.33 5.54 29.47
CA PRO A 19 -32.92 4.95 28.27
C PRO A 19 -33.98 5.90 27.69
N GLY A 20 -33.87 6.20 26.39
CA GLY A 20 -34.88 6.94 25.62
C GLY A 20 -35.52 6.02 24.59
N ASN A 21 -36.78 5.67 24.84
CA ASN A 21 -37.65 4.83 24.00
C ASN A 21 -38.68 5.73 23.30
N GLY A 22 -39.00 5.45 22.04
CA GLY A 22 -40.11 6.04 21.28
C GLY A 22 -39.96 5.73 19.78
N GLY A 23 -40.90 5.17 19.04
CA GLY A 23 -42.29 4.85 19.32
C GLY A 23 -43.17 5.29 18.13
N GLY A 24 -43.53 4.35 17.25
CA GLY A 24 -44.86 4.23 16.62
C GLY A 24 -45.22 5.00 15.33
N GLY A 25 -45.94 4.30 14.43
CA GLY A 25 -46.88 4.88 13.43
C GLY A 25 -46.67 4.38 11.99
N ALA A 26 -47.33 3.28 11.57
CA ALA A 26 -48.58 3.23 10.77
C ALA A 26 -48.33 3.30 9.24
N SER A 27 -48.52 2.22 8.46
CA SER A 27 -49.77 1.62 7.94
C SER A 27 -50.38 2.33 6.71
N GLY A 28 -50.61 1.54 5.66
CA GLY A 28 -51.34 1.85 4.41
C GLY A 28 -50.68 1.07 3.26
N ASP A 29 -51.12 -0.10 2.80
CA ASP A 29 -52.44 -0.67 2.44
C ASP A 29 -53.09 -0.12 1.17
N GLY A 30 -53.49 -1.05 0.30
CA GLY A 30 -54.21 -0.90 -0.98
C GLY A 30 -53.31 -0.60 -2.19
N GLY A 31 -53.36 -1.29 -3.34
CA GLY A 31 -54.30 -2.23 -3.96
C GLY A 31 -54.04 -2.11 -5.47
N ASP A 32 -53.66 -3.18 -6.16
CA ASP A 32 -54.52 -4.16 -6.87
C ASP A 32 -54.89 -3.74 -8.31
N GLY A 33 -54.88 -4.72 -9.21
CA GLY A 33 -55.20 -4.62 -10.65
C GLY A 33 -53.95 -4.74 -11.54
N GLY A 34 -53.82 -5.67 -12.47
CA GLY A 34 -54.77 -6.59 -13.08
C GLY A 34 -54.33 -6.83 -14.53
N SER A 35 -54.72 -7.99 -15.08
CA SER A 35 -54.68 -8.38 -16.50
C SER A 35 -53.37 -8.89 -17.11
N GLN A 36 -53.36 -10.23 -17.24
CA GLN A 36 -53.23 -10.99 -18.49
C GLN A 36 -52.56 -10.28 -19.68
N ASP A 37 -51.47 -10.88 -20.19
CA ASP A 37 -51.42 -11.21 -21.61
C ASP A 37 -50.47 -12.38 -21.91
N ALA A 38 -50.98 -13.33 -22.68
CA ALA A 38 -50.24 -14.43 -23.27
C ALA A 38 -49.78 -14.00 -24.66
N GLY A 39 -48.48 -14.08 -24.95
CA GLY A 39 -47.97 -13.63 -26.24
C GLY A 39 -46.53 -14.01 -26.54
N SER A 40 -46.36 -15.19 -27.12
CA SER A 40 -45.49 -15.51 -28.26
C SER A 40 -44.40 -14.49 -28.67
N GLY A 41 -43.14 -14.95 -28.71
CA GLY A 41 -42.25 -14.62 -29.83
C GLY A 41 -40.87 -14.00 -29.51
N LYS A 42 -39.84 -14.84 -29.57
CA LYS A 42 -38.58 -14.62 -30.34
C LYS A 42 -37.80 -13.29 -30.16
N LYS A 43 -36.64 -13.34 -29.47
CA LYS A 43 -35.26 -13.26 -30.03
C LYS A 43 -34.25 -12.68 -29.02
N GLY A 44 -33.10 -13.37 -28.89
CA GLY A 44 -31.78 -12.82 -28.51
C GLY A 44 -31.65 -12.42 -27.04
N ILE A 45 -30.63 -12.81 -26.29
CA ILE A 45 -29.21 -12.78 -26.62
C ILE A 45 -28.53 -13.92 -25.84
N ALA A 46 -27.98 -14.90 -26.54
CA ALA A 46 -27.01 -15.83 -25.96
C ALA A 46 -25.64 -15.12 -26.02
N ILE A 47 -25.11 -14.73 -24.86
CA ILE A 47 -23.76 -14.16 -24.77
C ILE A 47 -22.78 -15.34 -24.93
N LEU A 48 -22.26 -15.48 -26.15
CA LEU A 48 -21.18 -16.38 -26.48
C LEU A 48 -19.87 -15.70 -26.03
N ILE A 49 -19.35 -16.07 -24.86
CA ILE A 49 -18.02 -15.61 -24.42
C ILE A 49 -16.98 -16.43 -25.18
N ALA A 50 -16.33 -15.78 -26.14
CA ALA A 50 -15.21 -16.33 -26.87
C ALA A 50 -13.96 -16.33 -25.97
N VAL A 51 -13.50 -17.53 -25.60
CA VAL A 51 -12.20 -17.74 -24.96
C VAL A 51 -11.14 -17.66 -26.06
N ILE A 52 -10.42 -16.55 -26.13
CA ILE A 52 -9.16 -16.46 -26.88
C ILE A 52 -8.04 -16.61 -25.87
N GLY A 53 -7.48 -17.82 -25.81
CA GLY A 53 -6.19 -18.07 -25.22
C GLY A 53 -5.09 -17.77 -26.23
N ALA A 54 -4.01 -17.14 -25.77
CA ALA A 54 -2.69 -17.34 -26.32
C ALA A 54 -1.64 -17.07 -25.24
N LEU A 55 -0.81 -18.10 -25.02
CA LEU A 55 0.35 -18.18 -24.15
C LEU A 55 1.59 -17.48 -24.73
N ALA A 56 2.52 -17.17 -23.81
CA ALA A 56 3.98 -17.05 -23.97
C ALA A 56 4.52 -15.79 -24.70
N ALA A 57 5.67 -15.20 -24.36
CA ALA A 57 6.87 -15.79 -23.76
C ALA A 57 7.70 -14.78 -22.95
N VAL A 58 8.48 -15.32 -22.02
CA VAL A 58 9.62 -14.69 -21.34
C VAL A 58 10.72 -14.36 -22.35
N VAL A 59 11.28 -13.14 -22.29
CA VAL A 59 12.66 -12.88 -22.71
C VAL A 59 13.36 -12.09 -21.62
N ALA A 60 14.28 -12.77 -20.95
CA ALA A 60 15.34 -12.18 -20.16
C ALA A 60 16.49 -11.75 -21.08
N ALA A 61 17.12 -10.62 -20.71
CA ALA A 61 18.46 -10.16 -21.06
C ALA A 61 18.77 -9.76 -22.52
N ALA A 62 19.14 -8.48 -22.70
CA ALA A 62 20.31 -8.11 -23.51
C ALA A 62 20.80 -6.72 -23.10
N ILE A 63 21.92 -6.70 -22.39
CA ILE A 63 22.81 -5.55 -22.20
C ILE A 63 23.26 -5.08 -23.58
N GLN A 64 22.94 -3.84 -23.97
CA GLN A 64 23.61 -3.20 -25.09
C GLN A 64 24.88 -2.51 -24.59
N VAL A 65 25.99 -3.19 -24.85
CA VAL A 65 27.33 -2.64 -24.89
C VAL A 65 27.37 -1.59 -26.00
N LEU A 66 27.63 -0.34 -25.64
CA LEU A 66 27.99 0.72 -26.60
C LEU A 66 29.39 0.41 -27.15
N PRO A 67 29.59 0.41 -28.48
CA PRO A 67 30.94 0.42 -29.04
C PRO A 67 31.58 1.79 -28.83
N ASP A 68 32.67 1.80 -28.08
CA ASP A 68 33.78 2.73 -28.27
C ASP A 68 34.13 2.79 -29.76
N MET A 69 34.33 4.00 -30.30
CA MET A 69 35.38 4.31 -31.27
C MET A 69 35.41 5.81 -31.65
N ILE A 70 36.59 6.40 -31.41
CA ILE A 70 37.28 7.46 -32.16
C ILE A 70 37.06 8.92 -31.70
N GLY A 71 38.12 9.48 -31.10
CA GLY A 71 38.40 10.91 -31.21
C GLY A 71 39.41 11.51 -30.23
N GLY A 72 40.71 11.37 -30.50
CA GLY A 72 41.67 12.46 -30.28
C GLY A 72 42.47 12.49 -28.98
N SER A 73 43.76 12.19 -29.12
CA SER A 73 44.84 12.40 -28.16
C SER A 73 45.00 13.87 -27.74
N GLU A 74 45.23 14.13 -26.46
CA GLU A 74 46.18 15.16 -26.00
C GLU A 74 46.87 14.71 -24.69
N GLU A 75 48.21 14.77 -24.71
CA GLU A 75 49.13 14.59 -23.60
C GLU A 75 48.84 15.57 -22.46
N SER A 76 48.77 15.08 -21.23
CA SER A 76 49.14 15.90 -20.06
C SER A 76 49.60 15.02 -18.91
N SER A 77 50.89 15.11 -18.61
CA SER A 77 51.52 14.58 -17.41
C SER A 77 51.01 15.35 -16.18
N GLY A 78 50.40 14.64 -15.22
CA GLY A 78 50.01 15.25 -13.95
C GLY A 78 49.56 14.23 -12.92
N LYS A 79 50.41 14.00 -11.92
CA LYS A 79 50.13 13.56 -10.54
C LYS A 79 48.80 12.83 -10.28
N GLY A 80 48.91 11.54 -9.95
CA GLY A 80 47.79 10.72 -9.54
C GLY A 80 47.00 11.32 -8.38
N PRO A 81 45.65 11.33 -8.47
CA PRO A 81 44.82 11.46 -7.29
C PRO A 81 44.64 10.07 -6.66
N GLU A 82 44.63 10.08 -5.34
CA GLU A 82 44.22 8.96 -4.49
C GLU A 82 43.00 8.24 -5.07
N SER A 83 43.03 6.92 -5.02
CA SER A 83 41.87 6.08 -5.31
C SER A 83 40.78 6.40 -4.29
N THR A 84 39.97 7.42 -4.58
CA THR A 84 38.66 7.56 -4.00
C THR A 84 37.89 6.34 -4.49
N VAL A 85 37.79 5.33 -3.62
CA VAL A 85 36.88 4.21 -3.82
C VAL A 85 35.49 4.82 -3.86
N SER A 86 35.02 5.14 -5.06
CA SER A 86 33.61 5.43 -5.30
C SER A 86 32.87 4.17 -4.89
N ALA A 87 32.34 4.19 -3.66
CA ALA A 87 31.46 3.16 -3.17
C ALA A 87 30.24 3.17 -4.09
N THR A 88 30.18 2.23 -5.02
CA THR A 88 28.97 1.98 -5.79
C THR A 88 27.86 1.78 -4.78
N PRO A 89 26.76 2.56 -4.82
CA PRO A 89 25.66 2.37 -3.88
C PRO A 89 25.18 0.93 -4.03
N SER A 90 25.38 0.13 -2.98
CA SER A 90 24.95 -1.27 -2.97
C SER A 90 23.45 -1.30 -3.29
N SER A 91 23.11 -1.95 -4.41
CA SER A 91 21.74 -2.17 -4.84
C SER A 91 21.06 -3.29 -4.05
N ASP A 92 21.72 -3.84 -3.05
CA ASP A 92 21.19 -4.94 -2.24
C ASP A 92 19.98 -4.46 -1.42
N PRO A 93 18.76 -4.96 -1.71
CA PRO A 93 17.57 -4.64 -0.92
C PRO A 93 17.63 -5.23 0.51
N CYS A 94 18.53 -6.20 0.77
CA CYS A 94 18.70 -6.81 2.08
C CYS A 94 19.53 -5.99 3.07
N ASP A 95 20.24 -4.97 2.61
CA ASP A 95 21.16 -4.21 3.46
C ASP A 95 20.44 -3.12 4.28
N LEU A 96 19.37 -3.52 4.97
CA LEU A 96 18.50 -2.63 5.73
C LEU A 96 19.27 -1.96 6.88
N ASP A 97 20.12 -2.70 7.59
CA ASP A 97 20.87 -2.17 8.74
C ASP A 97 21.89 -1.09 8.30
N ARG A 98 22.53 -1.25 7.13
CA ARG A 98 23.38 -0.18 6.57
C ARG A 98 22.52 1.00 6.14
N LEU A 99 21.39 0.79 5.47
CA LEU A 99 20.54 1.88 4.98
C LEU A 99 19.99 2.75 6.12
N GLU A 100 19.57 2.14 7.23
CA GLU A 100 19.09 2.86 8.41
C GLU A 100 20.20 3.71 9.08
N GLY A 101 21.48 3.35 8.90
CA GLY A 101 22.62 4.07 9.48
C GLY A 101 23.44 4.93 8.52
N ALA A 102 23.37 4.71 7.21
CA ALA A 102 24.27 5.29 6.21
C ALA A 102 23.62 6.36 5.33
N GLU A 103 22.29 6.41 5.25
CA GLU A 103 21.57 7.41 4.47
C GLU A 103 20.52 8.05 5.38
N GLU A 104 20.70 9.34 5.73
CA GLU A 104 19.82 10.12 6.63
C GLU A 104 18.34 10.21 6.19
N SER A 105 17.95 9.49 5.13
CA SER A 105 16.63 9.52 4.51
C SER A 105 15.82 8.22 4.68
N TRP A 106 16.44 7.08 5.05
CA TRP A 106 15.70 5.84 5.30
C TRP A 106 15.32 5.71 6.77
N VAL A 107 14.02 5.62 7.02
CA VAL A 107 13.47 5.55 8.38
C VAL A 107 12.65 4.28 8.53
N ARG A 108 12.77 3.63 9.68
CA ARG A 108 11.90 2.52 10.07
C ARG A 108 10.54 3.06 10.51
N PRO A 109 9.41 2.63 9.89
CA PRO A 109 8.08 3.02 10.34
C PRO A 109 7.86 2.69 11.81
N ALA A 110 7.38 3.67 12.59
CA ALA A 110 7.14 3.51 14.02
C ALA A 110 6.10 2.44 14.36
N ALA A 111 5.14 2.22 13.47
CA ALA A 111 4.11 1.20 13.60
C ALA A 111 4.22 0.19 12.45
N GLN A 112 4.61 -1.03 12.78
CA GLN A 112 4.54 -2.20 11.89
C GLN A 112 3.67 -3.26 12.56
N ARG A 113 2.72 -3.82 11.81
CA ARG A 113 1.77 -4.82 12.30
C ARG A 113 1.87 -6.06 11.42
N PRO A 114 2.70 -7.05 11.81
CA PRO A 114 2.77 -8.32 11.12
C PRO A 114 1.49 -9.15 11.36
N HIS A 115 1.12 -9.96 10.37
CA HIS A 115 0.03 -10.91 10.54
C HIS A 115 0.45 -12.06 11.47
N PRO A 116 -0.27 -12.29 12.58
CA PRO A 116 0.20 -13.15 13.67
C PRO A 116 0.39 -14.61 13.26
N LYS A 117 -0.42 -15.11 12.32
CA LYS A 117 -0.35 -16.53 11.88
C LYS A 117 0.54 -16.77 10.67
N LEU A 118 0.68 -15.77 9.80
CA LEU A 118 1.42 -15.94 8.54
C LEU A 118 2.91 -15.70 8.75
N LEU A 119 3.25 -14.88 9.76
CA LEU A 119 4.62 -14.54 10.09
C LEU A 119 5.11 -15.19 11.38
N ALA A 120 4.23 -15.67 12.27
CA ALA A 120 4.58 -16.42 13.49
C ALA A 120 5.84 -15.86 14.20
N ASP A 121 6.97 -16.54 14.10
CA ASP A 121 8.25 -16.18 14.74
C ASP A 121 9.19 -15.31 13.87
N ARG A 122 8.81 -15.07 12.61
CA ARG A 122 9.57 -14.28 11.64
C ARG A 122 9.29 -12.79 11.91
N LYS A 123 10.37 -12.02 12.02
CA LYS A 123 10.30 -10.56 12.22
C LYS A 123 10.47 -9.88 10.86
N PRO A 124 9.39 -9.44 10.20
CA PRO A 124 9.57 -8.60 9.03
C PRO A 124 10.25 -7.30 9.43
N SER A 125 10.99 -6.72 8.50
CA SER A 125 11.56 -5.37 8.65
C SER A 125 11.23 -4.56 7.41
N VAL A 126 10.94 -3.28 7.60
CA VAL A 126 10.66 -2.34 6.55
C VAL A 126 11.37 -1.04 6.85
N LEU A 127 11.97 -0.45 5.83
CA LEU A 127 12.46 0.91 5.79
C LEU A 127 11.72 1.67 4.70
N THR A 128 11.49 2.94 4.98
CA THR A 128 10.79 3.84 4.06
C THR A 128 11.58 5.11 3.92
N ARG A 129 11.56 5.67 2.72
CA ARG A 129 12.09 7.00 2.44
C ARG A 129 11.00 7.83 1.78
N VAL A 130 10.85 9.06 2.26
CA VAL A 130 9.95 10.06 1.67
C VAL A 130 10.82 11.08 0.96
N ASP A 131 10.61 11.23 -0.34
CA ASP A 131 11.33 12.16 -1.21
C ASP A 131 10.35 13.23 -1.73
N GLY A 132 10.78 14.48 -1.86
CA GLY A 132 10.00 15.56 -2.47
C GLY A 132 9.01 16.25 -1.54
N ASP A 133 8.98 17.58 -1.58
CA ASP A 133 8.17 18.40 -0.68
C ASP A 133 6.71 18.53 -1.15
N ALA A 134 6.45 19.10 -2.33
CA ALA A 134 5.07 19.32 -2.79
C ALA A 134 4.39 18.01 -3.21
N ASN A 135 5.16 17.08 -3.77
CA ASN A 135 4.70 15.84 -4.37
C ASN A 135 5.46 14.68 -3.75
N PRO A 136 5.12 14.27 -2.52
CA PRO A 136 5.88 13.25 -1.83
C PRO A 136 5.86 11.95 -2.65
N GLY A 137 7.05 11.41 -2.89
CA GLY A 137 7.29 10.08 -3.39
C GLY A 137 7.74 9.21 -2.24
N ILE A 138 7.20 7.99 -2.13
CA ILE A 138 7.61 7.04 -1.10
C ILE A 138 8.34 5.88 -1.75
N SER A 139 9.54 5.61 -1.26
CA SER A 139 10.28 4.39 -1.52
C SER A 139 10.17 3.46 -0.33
N VAL A 140 10.06 2.16 -0.60
CA VAL A 140 9.95 1.13 0.44
C VAL A 140 10.99 0.05 0.17
N ARG A 141 11.70 -0.37 1.21
CA ARG A 141 12.51 -1.60 1.19
C ARG A 141 12.13 -2.44 2.37
N GLY A 142 12.21 -3.75 2.24
CA GLY A 142 11.89 -4.61 3.35
C GLY A 142 12.41 -6.02 3.20
N ARG A 143 12.33 -6.74 4.31
CA ARG A 143 12.58 -8.16 4.40
C ARG A 143 11.35 -8.84 4.97
N LEU A 144 10.77 -9.74 4.18
CA LEU A 144 9.55 -10.46 4.46
C LEU A 144 9.72 -11.91 4.02
N GLN A 145 9.85 -12.81 5.01
CA GLN A 145 9.87 -14.23 4.76
C GLN A 145 8.46 -14.79 4.99
N VAL A 146 7.72 -15.04 3.91
CA VAL A 146 6.36 -15.59 3.97
C VAL A 146 6.20 -16.68 2.91
N SER A 147 5.46 -17.74 3.24
CA SER A 147 5.07 -18.75 2.25
C SER A 147 3.90 -18.21 1.44
N VAL A 148 4.12 -17.99 0.15
CA VAL A 148 3.09 -17.54 -0.79
C VAL A 148 2.48 -18.76 -1.48
N PRO A 149 1.16 -19.01 -1.36
CA PRO A 149 0.49 -20.08 -2.11
C PRO A 149 0.64 -19.91 -3.63
N ASP A 150 0.67 -21.01 -4.38
CA ASP A 150 0.93 -21.00 -5.82
C ASP A 150 -0.07 -20.15 -6.63
N ASP A 151 -1.32 -20.09 -6.19
CA ASP A 151 -2.41 -19.33 -6.80
C ASP A 151 -2.48 -17.86 -6.37
N GLN A 152 -1.58 -17.45 -5.46
CA GLN A 152 -1.54 -16.11 -4.89
C GLN A 152 -0.22 -15.39 -5.19
N VAL A 153 -0.24 -14.08 -4.98
CA VAL A 153 0.92 -13.20 -5.05
C VAL A 153 0.87 -12.18 -3.92
N LEU A 154 2.04 -11.65 -3.54
CA LEU A 154 2.11 -10.51 -2.65
C LEU A 154 1.92 -9.22 -3.44
N TYR A 155 1.13 -8.31 -2.90
CA TYR A 155 0.83 -7.02 -3.51
C TYR A 155 0.96 -5.91 -2.48
N LEU A 156 1.58 -4.81 -2.88
CA LEU A 156 1.67 -3.59 -2.10
C LEU A 156 0.43 -2.73 -2.37
N VAL A 157 -0.28 -2.37 -1.30
CA VAL A 157 -1.52 -1.60 -1.35
C VAL A 157 -1.34 -0.39 -0.45
N ARG A 158 -1.81 0.77 -0.90
CA ARG A 158 -1.78 2.03 -0.14
C ARG A 158 -3.17 2.42 0.28
N GLN A 159 -3.26 3.09 1.42
CA GLN A 159 -4.49 3.69 1.91
C GLN A 159 -4.15 4.99 2.65
N PRO A 160 -4.52 6.16 2.11
CA PRO A 160 -4.44 7.42 2.83
C PRO A 160 -5.22 7.38 4.16
N ASP A 161 -4.59 7.71 5.28
CA ASP A 161 -5.26 7.75 6.58
C ASP A 161 -6.24 8.94 6.63
N ARG A 162 -7.53 8.62 6.75
CA ARG A 162 -8.63 9.60 6.82
C ARG A 162 -8.51 10.62 7.96
N ASN A 163 -7.74 10.29 8.99
CA ASN A 163 -7.57 11.15 10.16
C ASN A 163 -6.41 12.14 10.00
N THR A 164 -5.62 12.00 8.93
CA THR A 164 -4.57 12.94 8.57
C THR A 164 -5.06 13.88 7.48
N ARG A 165 -4.46 15.08 7.42
CA ARG A 165 -4.86 16.14 6.50
C ARG A 165 -3.66 16.60 5.71
N ASP A 166 -3.90 16.95 4.46
CA ASP A 166 -2.90 17.59 3.62
C ASP A 166 -2.67 19.06 4.03
N GLU A 167 -1.80 19.77 3.32
CA GLU A 167 -1.49 21.18 3.57
C GLU A 167 -2.72 22.12 3.38
N GLU A 168 -3.72 21.68 2.61
CA GLU A 168 -4.99 22.40 2.41
C GLU A 168 -6.08 22.01 3.43
N GLY A 169 -5.80 21.07 4.33
CA GLY A 169 -6.75 20.58 5.32
C GLY A 169 -7.71 19.48 4.82
N ARG A 170 -7.53 18.98 3.60
CA ARG A 170 -8.31 17.88 3.02
C ARG A 170 -7.90 16.55 3.69
N PRO A 171 -8.86 15.73 4.11
CA PRO A 171 -8.55 14.44 4.73
C PRO A 171 -8.07 13.42 3.68
N GLY A 172 -7.33 12.40 4.13
CA GLY A 172 -7.03 11.23 3.29
C GLY A 172 -8.29 10.52 2.82
N SER A 173 -8.30 10.01 1.59
CA SER A 173 -9.49 9.42 0.95
C SER A 173 -9.99 8.13 1.62
N HIS A 174 -9.14 7.44 2.39
CA HIS A 174 -9.41 6.13 2.99
C HIS A 174 -9.70 4.99 2.00
N GLN A 175 -9.47 5.22 0.71
CA GLN A 175 -9.62 4.19 -0.31
C GLN A 175 -8.35 3.35 -0.43
N TYR A 176 -8.49 2.12 -0.93
CA TYR A 176 -7.38 1.21 -1.16
C TYR A 176 -6.88 1.34 -2.60
N TYR A 177 -5.59 1.59 -2.75
CA TYR A 177 -4.92 1.77 -4.03
C TYR A 177 -3.85 0.70 -4.20
N PRO A 178 -4.13 -0.39 -4.94
CA PRO A 178 -3.11 -1.37 -5.29
C PRO A 178 -2.00 -0.70 -6.11
N ALA A 179 -0.77 -0.82 -5.64
CA ALA A 179 0.39 -0.16 -6.23
C ALA A 179 1.22 -1.12 -7.09
N ALA A 180 1.72 -2.22 -6.50
CA ALA A 180 2.77 -3.03 -7.11
C ALA A 180 2.74 -4.48 -6.65
N LEU A 181 3.27 -5.38 -7.48
CA LEU A 181 3.65 -6.71 -7.02
C LEU A 181 4.85 -6.60 -6.06
N VAL A 182 4.84 -7.41 -5.01
CA VAL A 182 5.99 -7.58 -4.11
C VAL A 182 6.61 -8.94 -4.40
N THR A 183 7.86 -8.95 -4.84
CA THR A 183 8.59 -10.17 -5.18
C THR A 183 9.83 -10.26 -4.29
N PRO A 184 9.72 -10.87 -3.10
CA PRO A 184 10.87 -11.13 -2.27
C PRO A 184 11.85 -12.07 -2.97
N ASP A 185 13.15 -11.83 -2.84
CA ASP A 185 14.19 -12.76 -3.25
C ASP A 185 14.30 -13.97 -2.31
N GLY A 186 15.31 -14.82 -2.52
CA GLY A 186 15.55 -16.02 -1.70
C GLY A 186 15.77 -15.72 -0.21
N ASP A 187 16.26 -14.52 0.13
CA ASP A 187 16.49 -14.08 1.51
C ASP A 187 15.28 -13.35 2.11
N GLY A 188 14.25 -13.15 1.28
CA GLY A 188 13.00 -12.48 1.60
C GLY A 188 13.05 -10.97 1.38
N CYS A 189 14.06 -10.45 0.69
CA CYS A 189 14.25 -9.02 0.52
C CYS A 189 13.52 -8.50 -0.72
N TRP A 190 12.94 -7.31 -0.60
CA TRP A 190 12.18 -6.68 -1.66
C TRP A 190 12.31 -5.16 -1.59
N GLY A 191 12.03 -4.51 -2.71
CA GLY A 191 12.04 -3.06 -2.80
C GLY A 191 10.99 -2.55 -3.78
N ASP A 192 10.51 -1.35 -3.49
CA ASP A 192 9.64 -0.55 -4.32
C ASP A 192 10.18 0.87 -4.39
N THR A 193 10.28 1.44 -5.58
CA THR A 193 11.02 2.70 -5.78
C THR A 193 10.08 3.87 -6.05
N ASN A 194 10.31 4.94 -5.28
CA ASN A 194 9.85 6.31 -5.45
C ASN A 194 8.47 6.47 -6.10
N ARG A 195 7.43 5.92 -5.46
CA ARG A 195 6.06 6.06 -5.95
C ARG A 195 5.48 7.37 -5.48
N GLN A 196 5.12 8.23 -6.44
CA GLN A 196 4.33 9.43 -6.14
C GLN A 196 3.06 9.05 -5.38
N VAL A 197 2.81 9.79 -4.31
CA VAL A 197 1.68 9.58 -3.43
C VAL A 197 0.60 10.60 -3.77
N GLY A 198 -0.60 10.09 -4.08
CA GLY A 198 -1.76 10.93 -4.33
C GLY A 198 -1.57 11.96 -5.45
N TYR A 199 -1.91 13.20 -5.13
CA TYR A 199 -1.93 14.37 -6.00
C TYR A 199 -0.96 15.44 -5.49
N ASP A 200 -0.75 16.49 -6.28
CA ASP A 200 0.12 17.59 -5.91
C ASP A 200 -0.39 18.33 -4.67
N GLY A 201 0.42 18.42 -3.61
CA GLY A 201 0.02 18.96 -2.31
C GLY A 201 -0.45 17.92 -1.29
N ALA A 202 -0.36 16.61 -1.60
CA ALA A 202 -0.73 15.54 -0.66
C ALA A 202 0.17 15.42 0.59
N LYS A 203 1.20 16.27 0.72
CA LYS A 203 2.03 16.39 1.94
C LYS A 203 1.14 16.68 3.15
N GLY A 204 1.42 16.03 4.28
CA GLY A 204 0.54 16.05 5.46
C GLY A 204 -0.20 14.73 5.69
N ILE A 205 -0.48 13.99 4.61
CA ILE A 205 -1.17 12.71 4.69
C ILE A 205 -0.24 11.60 5.16
N THR A 206 -0.70 10.78 6.10
CA THR A 206 -0.04 9.51 6.41
C THR A 206 -0.59 8.43 5.51
N GLU A 207 0.29 7.73 4.80
CA GLU A 207 -0.06 6.56 4.02
C GLU A 207 0.03 5.30 4.88
N ILE A 208 -1.03 4.49 4.85
CA ILE A 208 -1.01 3.13 5.41
C ILE A 208 -0.69 2.18 4.26
N TYR A 209 0.46 1.54 4.35
CA TYR A 209 0.84 0.49 3.41
C TYR A 209 0.43 -0.86 3.96
N TYR A 210 -0.07 -1.70 3.07
CA TYR A 210 -0.35 -3.11 3.32
C TYR A 210 0.42 -3.94 2.30
N VAL A 211 1.13 -4.96 2.77
CA VAL A 211 1.56 -6.08 1.94
C VAL A 211 0.50 -7.15 2.11
N CYS A 212 -0.23 -7.45 1.04
CA CYS A 212 -1.36 -8.38 1.06
C CYS A 212 -1.08 -9.60 0.18
N LEU A 213 -1.58 -10.76 0.58
CA LEU A 213 -1.79 -11.88 -0.33
C LEU A 213 -3.10 -11.66 -1.08
N VAL A 214 -3.06 -11.77 -2.40
CA VAL A 214 -4.21 -11.70 -3.32
C VAL A 214 -4.11 -12.83 -4.34
N SER A 215 -5.24 -13.25 -4.90
CA SER A 215 -5.20 -14.20 -6.02
C SER A 215 -4.49 -13.58 -7.24
N ARG A 216 -3.84 -14.41 -8.05
CA ARG A 216 -3.20 -13.96 -9.30
C ARG A 216 -4.18 -13.26 -10.24
N GLU A 217 -5.38 -13.82 -10.40
CA GLU A 217 -6.44 -13.24 -11.22
C GLU A 217 -6.79 -11.80 -10.78
N GLN A 218 -6.85 -11.59 -9.46
CA GLN A 218 -7.18 -10.29 -8.89
C GLN A 218 -6.01 -9.30 -9.02
N ALA A 219 -4.76 -9.76 -8.90
CA ALA A 219 -3.59 -8.94 -9.17
C ALA A 219 -3.54 -8.45 -10.63
N ASP A 220 -3.87 -9.33 -11.60
CA ASP A 220 -3.97 -8.96 -13.01
C ASP A 220 -5.10 -7.95 -13.26
N ARG A 221 -6.17 -8.06 -12.49
CA ARG A 221 -7.30 -7.12 -12.56
C ARG A 221 -6.96 -5.73 -12.05
N PHE A 222 -6.10 -5.58 -11.04
CA PHE A 222 -5.72 -4.27 -10.51
C PHE A 222 -5.12 -3.33 -11.55
N ALA A 223 -4.38 -3.85 -12.54
CA ALA A 223 -3.87 -3.02 -13.63
C ALA A 223 -4.99 -2.50 -14.54
N ARG A 224 -6.00 -3.34 -14.82
CA ARG A 224 -7.16 -2.97 -15.64
C ARG A 224 -8.05 -1.96 -14.94
N ASP A 225 -8.33 -2.18 -13.67
CA ASP A 225 -9.19 -1.29 -12.88
C ASP A 225 -8.54 0.11 -12.75
N ARG A 226 -7.22 0.19 -12.54
CA ARG A 226 -6.47 1.46 -12.52
C ARG A 226 -6.49 2.21 -13.86
N ALA A 227 -6.62 1.50 -14.97
CA ALA A 227 -6.68 2.09 -16.30
C ALA A 227 -8.11 2.47 -16.71
N ALA A 228 -9.12 2.15 -15.90
CA ALA A 228 -10.50 2.50 -16.18
C ALA A 228 -10.78 3.98 -15.86
N ASP A 229 -11.51 4.64 -16.75
CA ASP A 229 -11.89 6.04 -16.58
C ASP A 229 -12.70 6.24 -15.28
N GLY A 230 -12.28 7.22 -14.47
CA GLY A 230 -12.95 7.57 -13.21
C GLY A 230 -12.68 6.62 -12.05
N TRP A 231 -11.71 5.71 -12.14
CA TRP A 231 -11.31 4.89 -11.01
C TRP A 231 -10.61 5.73 -9.93
N ASP A 232 -11.11 5.68 -8.70
CA ASP A 232 -10.61 6.45 -7.55
C ASP A 232 -10.15 5.56 -6.38
N GLY A 233 -9.84 4.30 -6.66
CA GLY A 233 -9.51 3.31 -5.63
C GLY A 233 -10.67 2.37 -5.29
N TYR A 234 -10.40 1.43 -4.40
CA TYR A 234 -11.42 0.54 -3.85
C TYR A 234 -11.93 1.10 -2.52
N GLY A 235 -13.24 1.28 -2.41
CA GLY A 235 -13.87 1.50 -1.11
C GLY A 235 -13.77 0.26 -0.21
N ALA A 236 -13.98 0.42 1.10
CA ALA A 236 -13.81 -0.66 2.08
C ALA A 236 -14.64 -1.92 1.77
N HIS A 237 -15.86 -1.77 1.24
CA HIS A 237 -16.68 -2.92 0.85
C HIS A 237 -16.12 -3.66 -0.37
N GLN A 238 -15.68 -2.92 -1.39
CA GLN A 238 -15.05 -3.50 -2.59
C GLN A 238 -13.73 -4.20 -2.22
N TRP A 239 -12.92 -3.58 -1.36
CA TRP A 239 -11.68 -4.17 -0.89
C TRP A 239 -11.90 -5.48 -0.12
N ARG A 240 -12.97 -5.60 0.67
CA ARG A 240 -13.33 -6.89 1.29
C ARG A 240 -13.68 -7.95 0.26
N SER A 241 -14.36 -7.58 -0.83
CA SER A 241 -14.72 -8.52 -1.90
C SER A 241 -13.54 -9.00 -2.74
N VAL A 242 -12.41 -8.27 -2.72
CA VAL A 242 -11.13 -8.70 -3.31
C VAL A 242 -10.57 -9.95 -2.61
N GLY A 243 -10.96 -10.20 -1.35
CA GLY A 243 -10.48 -11.36 -0.59
C GLY A 243 -8.99 -11.27 -0.20
N ALA A 244 -8.43 -10.06 -0.16
CA ALA A 244 -7.05 -9.83 0.24
C ALA A 244 -6.82 -10.26 1.70
N THR A 245 -5.67 -10.88 1.95
CA THR A 245 -5.20 -11.18 3.32
C THR A 245 -4.00 -10.32 3.65
N ASP A 246 -4.12 -9.44 4.65
CA ASP A 246 -3.02 -8.59 5.08
C ASP A 246 -1.90 -9.43 5.72
N VAL A 247 -0.68 -9.33 5.19
CA VAL A 247 0.52 -10.00 5.71
C VAL A 247 1.30 -9.07 6.64
N LEU A 248 1.43 -7.81 6.25
CA LEU A 248 2.12 -6.77 7.00
C LEU A 248 1.44 -5.44 6.71
N SER A 249 1.27 -4.59 7.72
CA SER A 249 0.94 -3.18 7.50
C SER A 249 1.88 -2.25 8.24
N PHE A 250 2.11 -1.07 7.68
CA PHE A 250 2.94 -0.03 8.27
C PHE A 250 2.49 1.36 7.84
N ARG A 251 2.85 2.38 8.63
CA ARG A 251 2.43 3.77 8.41
C ARG A 251 3.60 4.65 8.04
N VAL A 252 3.43 5.47 7.02
CA VAL A 252 4.44 6.39 6.50
C VAL A 252 3.87 7.80 6.47
N PRO A 253 4.23 8.66 7.43
CA PRO A 253 3.92 10.08 7.36
C PRO A 253 4.63 10.71 6.17
N THR A 254 3.93 11.53 5.37
CA THR A 254 4.57 12.33 4.29
C THR A 254 5.15 13.65 4.79
N VAL A 255 4.98 13.96 6.08
CA VAL A 255 5.67 15.06 6.76
C VAL A 255 6.98 14.54 7.32
N THR A 256 8.08 15.11 6.86
CA THR A 256 9.41 14.97 7.46
C THR A 256 9.70 16.14 8.38
#